data_AF-A0A975R7M7-F1
#
_entry.id   AF-A0A975R7M7-F1
#
_cell.length_a   1.000
_cell.length_b   1.000
_cell.length_c   1.000
_cell.angle_alpha   90.00
_cell.angle_beta   90.00
_cell.angle_gamma   90.00
#
_symmetry.space_group_name_H-M   'P 1'
#
loop_
_entity.id
_entity.type
_entity.pdbx_description
1 polymer ?
#
loop_
_entity_poly.entity_id
_entity_poly.type
_entity_poly.pdbx_seq_one_letter_code
_entity_poly.pdbx_strand_id
1 'polypeptide(L)'
;MLNFKVLFYENIETFAHIAIYGYRGNGGSAVMATPLLDADLASYAVLGASTVTNIPNSSVAGNVGVWSSGGSNAITGFISSPGNSKTDGQVSGGTVQAGTTSGVSNTMQAQLQLTSAINNLSSLGIGTLEPADLGGLTLTPGVYTVPAGTTNLSSTLILDGQGNANATWVFELPSTLITSPSLKILEAERKWSEDF
;
A
#
# COMPACT_ATOMS: atom_id res chain seq x y z
N MET A 1 3.76 15.95 -9.58
CA MET A 1 3.61 15.20 -8.32
C MET A 1 3.19 13.78 -8.67
N LEU A 2 4.11 12.82 -8.60
CA LEU A 2 3.74 11.40 -8.62
C LEU A 2 3.06 11.06 -7.28
N ASN A 3 1.99 10.28 -7.32
CA ASN A 3 1.33 9.80 -6.11
C ASN A 3 1.86 8.39 -5.83
N PHE A 4 2.23 8.14 -4.58
CA PHE A 4 2.63 6.82 -4.12
C PHE A 4 1.44 6.09 -3.52
N LYS A 5 1.27 4.82 -3.87
CA LYS A 5 0.38 3.91 -3.14
C LYS A 5 1.24 2.92 -2.38
N VAL A 6 1.21 2.99 -1.06
CA VAL A 6 1.87 2.01 -0.17
C VAL A 6 0.80 1.03 0.28
N LEU A 7 1.05 -0.26 0.06
CA LEU A 7 0.20 -1.32 0.58
C LEU A 7 0.91 -1.97 1.76
N PHE A 8 0.26 -1.91 2.92
CA PHE A 8 0.66 -2.67 4.09
C PHE A 8 -0.33 -3.84 4.25
N TYR A 9 0.19 -5.05 4.37
CA TYR A 9 -0.63 -6.20 4.71
C TYR A 9 0.09 -7.09 5.73
N GLU A 10 -0.62 -7.40 6.81
CA GLU A 10 -0.20 -8.33 7.85
C GLU A 10 -1.19 -9.50 7.84
N ASN A 11 -0.71 -10.70 7.49
CA ASN A 11 -1.48 -11.92 7.61
C ASN A 11 -1.29 -12.47 9.03
N ILE A 12 -2.36 -13.00 9.65
CA ILE A 12 -2.32 -13.50 11.03
C ILE A 12 -1.34 -14.69 11.19
N GLU A 13 -0.90 -15.32 10.10
CA GLU A 13 -0.10 -16.54 10.19
C GLU A 13 1.36 -16.42 9.73
N THR A 14 1.78 -15.64 8.73
CA THR A 14 3.22 -15.40 8.45
C THR A 14 3.43 -14.45 7.26
N PHE A 15 4.42 -13.55 7.36
CA PHE A 15 4.93 -12.60 6.34
C PHE A 15 4.11 -11.31 6.09
N ALA A 16 4.78 -10.16 6.23
CA ALA A 16 4.30 -8.87 5.76
C ALA A 16 4.95 -8.54 4.42
N HIS A 17 4.14 -8.14 3.43
CA HIS A 17 4.63 -7.71 2.13
C HIS A 17 4.30 -6.23 1.93
N ILE A 18 5.29 -5.44 1.51
CA ILE A 18 5.11 -4.03 1.20
C ILE A 18 5.48 -3.80 -0.25
N ALA A 19 4.53 -3.29 -1.01
CA ALA A 19 4.77 -2.83 -2.38
C ALA A 19 4.58 -1.31 -2.45
N ILE A 20 5.57 -0.63 -3.02
CA ILE A 20 5.54 0.81 -3.25
C ILE A 20 5.54 1.05 -4.76
N TYR A 21 4.49 1.71 -5.24
CA TYR A 21 4.29 2.05 -6.65
C TYR A 21 4.39 3.54 -6.88
N GLY A 22 5.17 3.95 -7.88
CA GLY A 22 5.05 5.28 -8.49
C GLY A 22 3.93 5.26 -9.53
N TYR A 23 2.95 6.16 -9.44
CA TYR A 23 1.93 6.35 -10.49
C TYR A 23 1.75 7.82 -10.85
N ARG A 24 1.64 8.09 -12.16
CA ARG A 24 1.10 9.35 -12.70
C ARG A 24 -0.34 9.13 -13.14
N GLY A 25 -1.24 9.96 -12.63
CA GLY A 25 -2.64 10.02 -13.07
C GLY A 25 -2.75 10.10 -14.60
N ASN A 26 -3.35 9.04 -15.16
CA ASN A 26 -3.95 8.92 -16.49
C ASN A 26 -3.01 8.84 -17.72
N GLY A 27 -3.02 7.68 -18.40
CA GLY A 27 -2.94 7.63 -19.87
C GLY A 27 -1.75 6.95 -20.58
N GLY A 28 -0.90 6.16 -19.91
CA GLY A 28 0.24 5.48 -20.59
C GLY A 28 0.20 3.96 -20.43
N SER A 29 0.09 3.23 -21.53
CA SER A 29 0.08 1.77 -21.59
C SER A 29 1.33 1.15 -20.93
N ALA A 30 1.12 0.47 -19.79
CA ALA A 30 2.10 -0.40 -19.18
C ALA A 30 2.09 -1.76 -19.89
N VAL A 31 3.07 -2.00 -20.75
CA VAL A 31 3.40 -3.36 -21.19
C VAL A 31 4.59 -3.79 -20.32
N MET A 32 4.39 -4.84 -19.51
CA MET A 32 5.33 -5.54 -18.59
C MET A 32 5.11 -5.40 -17.07
N ALA A 33 4.04 -4.74 -16.61
CA ALA A 33 3.50 -4.99 -15.28
C ALA A 33 2.01 -5.25 -15.44
N THR A 34 1.56 -6.49 -15.29
CA THR A 34 0.17 -6.70 -14.85
C THR A 34 0.01 -5.83 -13.62
N PRO A 35 -0.92 -4.85 -13.58
CA PRO A 35 -1.08 -4.08 -12.36
C PRO A 35 -1.32 -5.08 -11.25
N LEU A 36 -0.43 -5.12 -10.25
CA LEU A 36 -0.59 -6.02 -9.10
C LEU A 36 -1.96 -5.78 -8.44
N LEU A 37 -2.50 -4.57 -8.62
CA LEU A 37 -3.76 -4.10 -8.11
C LEU A 37 -4.77 -4.02 -9.24
N ASP A 38 -5.74 -4.93 -9.20
CA ASP A 38 -6.94 -4.81 -9.99
C ASP A 38 -7.83 -3.64 -9.50
N ALA A 39 -8.83 -3.30 -10.31
CA ALA A 39 -9.58 -2.05 -10.19
C ALA A 39 -10.22 -1.79 -8.82
N ASP A 40 -10.80 -2.82 -8.17
CA ASP A 40 -11.44 -2.65 -6.86
C ASP A 40 -10.40 -2.36 -5.80
N LEU A 41 -9.35 -3.16 -5.68
CA LEU A 41 -8.25 -2.96 -4.74
C LEU A 41 -7.53 -1.63 -4.97
N ALA A 42 -7.33 -1.25 -6.24
CA ALA A 42 -6.76 0.04 -6.61
C ALA A 42 -7.58 1.23 -6.09
N SER A 43 -8.90 1.08 -5.91
CA SER A 43 -9.79 2.15 -5.42
C SER A 43 -9.73 2.42 -3.92
N TYR A 44 -9.17 1.49 -3.12
CA TYR A 44 -9.07 1.64 -1.65
C TYR A 44 -7.76 2.31 -1.25
N ALA A 45 -7.88 3.33 -0.40
CA ALA A 45 -6.77 3.88 0.38
C ALA A 45 -6.54 3.09 1.67
N VAL A 46 -7.61 2.57 2.27
CA VAL A 46 -7.57 1.70 3.45
C VAL A 46 -8.51 0.53 3.22
N LEU A 47 -8.01 -0.70 3.36
CA LEU A 47 -8.81 -1.91 3.31
C LEU A 47 -8.42 -2.83 4.47
N GLY A 48 -9.29 -2.91 5.49
CA GLY A 48 -9.11 -3.82 6.62
C GLY A 48 -9.63 -5.22 6.30
N ALA A 49 -8.92 -6.25 6.76
CA ALA A 49 -9.39 -7.63 6.69
C ALA A 49 -10.57 -7.87 7.64
N SER A 50 -10.43 -7.50 8.92
CA SER A 50 -11.44 -7.76 9.96
C SER A 50 -12.07 -6.48 10.51
N THR A 51 -11.29 -5.42 10.72
CA THR A 51 -11.73 -4.15 11.31
C THR A 51 -10.99 -2.96 10.69
N VAL A 52 -11.61 -1.78 10.77
CA VAL A 52 -10.94 -0.48 10.55
C VAL A 52 -11.32 0.44 11.70
N THR A 53 -10.35 1.05 12.35
CA THR A 53 -10.57 1.97 13.49
C THR A 53 -9.85 3.28 13.23
N ASN A 54 -10.56 4.38 13.42
CA ASN A 54 -10.01 5.73 13.31
C ASN A 54 -10.29 6.53 14.58
N ILE A 55 -9.25 7.01 15.25
CA ILE A 55 -9.36 7.83 16.47
C ILE A 55 -8.28 8.91 16.44
N PRO A 56 -8.59 10.18 16.74
CA PRO A 56 -9.92 10.77 16.81
C PRO A 56 -10.45 11.17 15.42
N ASN A 57 -9.60 11.81 14.61
CA ASN A 57 -9.90 12.19 13.23
C ASN A 57 -8.69 11.98 12.32
N SER A 58 -8.96 11.64 11.07
CA SER A 58 -7.96 11.47 10.01
C SER A 58 -8.41 12.18 8.74
N SER A 59 -7.49 12.38 7.79
CA SER A 59 -7.81 12.79 6.42
C SER A 59 -7.38 11.68 5.49
N VAL A 60 -8.34 10.98 4.88
CA VAL A 60 -8.09 9.88 3.94
C VAL A 60 -8.47 10.30 2.53
N ALA A 61 -7.60 10.03 1.56
CA ALA A 61 -7.86 10.28 0.15
C ALA A 61 -8.06 8.94 -0.59
N GLY A 62 -9.30 8.57 -0.89
CA GLY A 62 -9.71 7.30 -1.49
C GLY A 62 -10.64 6.47 -0.60
N ASN A 63 -11.09 5.30 -1.07
CA ASN A 63 -12.06 4.49 -0.32
C ASN A 63 -11.45 3.90 0.96
N VAL A 64 -12.28 3.82 2.01
CA VAL A 64 -11.98 3.10 3.25
C VAL A 64 -12.92 1.90 3.31
N GLY A 65 -12.42 0.69 3.55
CA GLY A 65 -13.28 -0.49 3.52
C GLY A 65 -12.89 -1.59 4.49
N VAL A 66 -13.88 -2.42 4.81
CA VAL A 66 -13.67 -3.69 5.50
C VAL A 66 -14.52 -4.78 4.85
N TRP A 67 -14.00 -6.00 4.85
CA TRP A 67 -14.75 -7.19 4.51
C TRP A 67 -14.55 -8.23 5.62
N SER A 68 -15.24 -8.02 6.74
CA SER A 68 -15.38 -9.07 7.74
C SER A 68 -16.26 -10.19 7.15
N SER A 69 -16.02 -11.44 7.52
CA SER A 69 -16.78 -12.58 7.00
C SER A 69 -18.29 -12.34 7.19
N GLY A 70 -19.01 -12.22 6.06
CA GLY A 70 -20.46 -11.95 6.04
C GLY A 70 -20.86 -10.48 5.88
N GLY A 71 -19.92 -9.55 5.60
CA GLY A 71 -20.24 -8.16 5.27
C GLY A 71 -20.71 -7.31 6.46
N SER A 72 -20.37 -7.73 7.69
CA SER A 72 -20.74 -7.01 8.90
C SER A 72 -19.98 -5.68 9.01
N ASN A 73 -20.63 -4.68 9.59
CA ASN A 73 -19.95 -3.41 9.86
C ASN A 73 -18.94 -3.58 10.99
N ALA A 74 -17.67 -3.41 10.64
CA ALA A 74 -16.54 -3.47 11.56
C ALA A 74 -15.65 -2.21 11.44
N ILE A 75 -16.26 -1.11 10.98
CA ILE A 75 -15.61 0.20 10.85
C ILE A 75 -16.03 1.07 12.03
N THR A 76 -15.06 1.60 12.78
CA THR A 76 -15.28 2.53 13.90
C THR A 76 -14.52 3.84 13.65
N GLY A 77 -15.10 4.97 14.08
CA GLY A 77 -14.51 6.30 13.84
C GLY A 77 -14.78 6.92 12.47
N PHE A 78 -15.57 6.24 11.63
CA PHE A 78 -16.16 6.76 10.40
C PHE A 78 -17.66 6.46 10.34
N ILE A 79 -18.41 7.27 9.60
CA ILE A 79 -19.80 7.04 9.22
C ILE A 79 -19.85 5.81 8.31
N SER A 80 -20.49 4.74 8.79
CA SER A 80 -20.52 3.43 8.12
C SER A 80 -21.86 2.73 8.31
N SER A 81 -22.20 1.80 7.40
CA SER A 81 -23.42 0.98 7.48
C SER A 81 -23.22 -0.34 6.74
N PRO A 82 -23.61 -1.50 7.31
CA PRO A 82 -23.38 -2.81 6.70
C PRO A 82 -23.94 -2.89 5.28
N GLY A 83 -23.19 -3.46 4.36
CA GLY A 83 -23.55 -3.66 2.95
C GLY A 83 -23.67 -2.38 2.12
N ASN A 84 -23.33 -1.21 2.68
CA ASN A 84 -23.58 0.09 2.05
C ASN A 84 -22.32 0.95 1.95
N SER A 85 -22.28 1.75 0.90
CA SER A 85 -21.35 2.88 0.75
C SER A 85 -21.87 4.10 1.54
N LYS A 86 -20.97 4.78 2.26
CA LYS A 86 -21.28 6.00 3.02
C LYS A 86 -20.25 7.10 2.76
N THR A 87 -20.70 8.34 2.69
CA THR A 87 -19.84 9.52 2.69
C THR A 87 -19.47 9.89 4.12
N ASP A 88 -18.21 10.24 4.35
CA ASP A 88 -17.70 10.75 5.62
C ASP A 88 -16.86 12.01 5.34
N GLY A 89 -16.95 13.03 6.20
CA GLY A 89 -16.21 14.29 6.03
C GLY A 89 -14.69 14.13 6.13
N GLN A 90 -14.20 13.01 6.63
CA GLN A 90 -12.79 12.64 6.74
C GLN A 90 -12.26 11.92 5.49
N VAL A 91 -13.14 11.58 4.55
CA VAL A 91 -12.79 10.83 3.33
C VAL A 91 -13.02 11.72 2.11
N SER A 92 -11.96 11.98 1.36
CA SER A 92 -11.96 12.77 0.13
C SER A 92 -11.72 11.88 -1.10
N GLY A 93 -12.41 12.15 -2.21
CA GLY A 93 -12.24 11.37 -3.44
C GLY A 93 -12.65 9.89 -3.34
N GLY A 94 -13.44 9.53 -2.31
CA GLY A 94 -13.86 8.16 -2.04
C GLY A 94 -15.00 8.09 -1.02
N THR A 95 -15.29 6.88 -0.55
CA THR A 95 -16.38 6.57 0.38
C THR A 95 -15.98 5.46 1.35
N VAL A 96 -16.72 5.33 2.45
CA VAL A 96 -16.58 4.28 3.45
C VAL A 96 -17.45 3.09 3.04
N GLN A 97 -16.84 1.91 2.93
CA GLN A 97 -17.44 0.68 2.42
C GLN A 97 -17.42 -0.41 3.51
N ALA A 98 -18.55 -0.64 4.18
CA ALA A 98 -18.64 -1.66 5.21
C ALA A 98 -19.28 -2.93 4.64
N GLY A 99 -18.48 -3.85 4.10
CA GLY A 99 -18.98 -5.14 3.61
C GLY A 99 -19.76 -5.08 2.31
N THR A 100 -19.40 -4.20 1.38
CA THR A 100 -20.08 -4.07 0.08
C THR A 100 -19.72 -5.21 -0.88
N THR A 101 -20.73 -5.74 -1.57
CA THR A 101 -20.60 -6.86 -2.54
C THR A 101 -20.93 -6.47 -3.98
N SER A 102 -21.25 -5.20 -4.23
CA SER A 102 -21.66 -4.68 -5.53
C SER A 102 -21.26 -3.21 -5.71
N GLY A 103 -21.20 -2.76 -6.96
CA GLY A 103 -20.73 -1.44 -7.35
C GLY A 103 -19.21 -1.38 -7.60
N VAL A 104 -18.71 -0.18 -7.92
CA VAL A 104 -17.32 0.10 -8.33
C VAL A 104 -16.33 0.08 -7.14
N SER A 105 -16.82 -0.19 -5.93
CA SER A 105 -16.01 -0.28 -4.71
C SER A 105 -16.50 -1.48 -3.92
N ASN A 106 -16.28 -2.65 -4.49
CA ASN A 106 -16.72 -3.92 -3.92
C ASN A 106 -15.65 -4.42 -2.93
N THR A 107 -15.91 -4.35 -1.62
CA THR A 107 -14.89 -4.77 -0.64
C THR A 107 -14.59 -6.27 -0.70
N MET A 108 -15.56 -7.11 -1.08
CA MET A 108 -15.34 -8.55 -1.29
C MET A 108 -14.34 -8.78 -2.42
N GLN A 109 -14.54 -8.14 -3.57
CA GLN A 109 -13.63 -8.28 -4.72
C GLN A 109 -12.25 -7.67 -4.41
N ALA A 110 -12.21 -6.54 -3.70
CA ALA A 110 -10.94 -5.94 -3.29
C ALA A 110 -10.12 -6.88 -2.38
N GLN A 111 -10.76 -7.64 -1.46
CA GLN A 111 -10.05 -8.65 -0.65
C GLN A 111 -9.55 -9.85 -1.48
N LEU A 112 -10.34 -10.29 -2.47
CA LEU A 112 -9.90 -11.36 -3.38
C LEU A 112 -8.70 -10.90 -4.22
N GLN A 113 -8.78 -9.70 -4.78
CA GLN A 113 -7.69 -9.06 -5.51
C GLN A 113 -6.46 -8.85 -4.62
N LEU A 114 -6.66 -8.51 -3.34
CA LEU A 114 -5.56 -8.40 -2.36
C LEU A 114 -4.90 -9.76 -2.13
N THR A 115 -5.69 -10.82 -2.00
CA THR A 115 -5.17 -12.19 -1.87
C THR A 115 -4.36 -12.58 -3.10
N SER A 116 -4.86 -12.29 -4.31
CA SER A 116 -4.12 -12.52 -5.55
C SER A 116 -2.83 -11.68 -5.63
N ALA A 117 -2.88 -10.41 -5.24
CA ALA A 117 -1.72 -9.53 -5.18
C ALA A 117 -0.65 -10.08 -4.23
N ILE A 118 -1.04 -10.56 -3.05
CA ILE A 118 -0.13 -11.20 -2.09
C ILE A 118 0.51 -12.45 -2.70
N ASN A 119 -0.29 -13.36 -3.26
CA ASN A 119 0.24 -14.58 -3.87
C ASN A 119 1.22 -14.27 -5.02
N ASN A 120 0.93 -13.24 -5.82
CA ASN A 120 1.82 -12.78 -6.88
C ASN A 120 3.12 -12.22 -6.31
N LEU A 121 3.08 -11.40 -5.25
CA LEU A 121 4.27 -10.88 -4.58
C LEU A 121 5.11 -12.00 -3.96
N SER A 122 4.49 -12.93 -3.25
CA SER A 122 5.19 -14.07 -2.65
C SER A 122 5.81 -14.99 -3.70
N SER A 123 5.32 -14.96 -4.95
CA SER A 123 5.91 -15.73 -6.06
C SER A 123 7.17 -15.11 -6.66
N LEU A 124 7.50 -13.85 -6.31
CA LEU A 124 8.74 -13.20 -6.77
C LEU A 124 9.99 -13.88 -6.20
N GLY A 125 9.86 -14.54 -5.05
CA GLY A 125 10.94 -15.24 -4.38
C GLY A 125 11.92 -14.29 -3.70
N ILE A 126 12.93 -14.88 -3.07
CA ILE A 126 13.89 -14.17 -2.21
C ILE A 126 14.55 -13.02 -2.99
N GLY A 127 14.34 -11.80 -2.49
CA GLY A 127 14.96 -10.59 -3.00
C GLY A 127 16.42 -10.39 -2.58
N THR A 128 16.94 -9.21 -2.88
CA THR A 128 18.24 -8.75 -2.39
C THR A 128 18.16 -8.58 -0.87
N LEU A 129 19.04 -9.25 -0.13
CA LEU A 129 19.07 -9.13 1.33
C LEU A 129 19.58 -7.73 1.74
N GLU A 130 18.74 -7.01 2.48
CA GLU A 130 19.09 -5.72 3.08
C GLU A 130 19.23 -5.85 4.62
N PRO A 131 19.85 -4.86 5.28
CA PRO A 131 19.80 -4.75 6.73
C PRO A 131 18.36 -4.70 7.25
N ALA A 132 18.17 -5.13 8.51
CA ALA A 132 16.86 -5.06 9.17
C ALA A 132 16.31 -3.62 9.19
N ASP A 133 17.19 -2.62 9.33
CA ASP A 133 16.88 -1.20 9.28
C ASP A 133 17.28 -0.61 7.91
N LEU A 134 16.26 -0.23 7.13
CA LEU A 134 16.38 0.37 5.80
C LEU A 134 16.73 1.88 5.86
N GLY A 135 16.78 2.47 7.04
CA GLY A 135 17.11 3.88 7.22
C GLY A 135 18.48 4.23 6.65
N GLY A 136 18.55 5.29 5.84
CA GLY A 136 19.78 5.80 5.24
C GLY A 136 20.16 5.11 3.93
N LEU A 137 19.41 4.10 3.49
CA LEU A 137 19.65 3.42 2.22
C LEU A 137 19.09 4.22 1.04
N THR A 138 19.73 4.03 -0.12
CA THR A 138 19.20 4.42 -1.43
C THR A 138 19.06 3.17 -2.26
N LEU A 139 17.82 2.80 -2.57
CA LEU A 139 17.50 1.55 -3.25
C LEU A 139 16.99 1.83 -4.66
N THR A 140 17.56 1.12 -5.63
CA THR A 140 17.08 1.11 -7.02
C THR A 140 15.87 0.16 -7.14
N PRO A 141 15.12 0.14 -8.26
CA PRO A 141 13.92 -0.69 -8.36
C PRO A 141 14.26 -2.19 -8.24
N GLY A 142 13.53 -2.93 -7.41
CA GLY A 142 13.85 -4.34 -7.14
C GLY A 142 13.01 -5.00 -6.05
N VAL A 143 13.29 -6.27 -5.81
CA VAL A 143 12.74 -7.07 -4.70
C VAL A 143 13.81 -7.18 -3.62
N TYR A 144 13.42 -6.92 -2.38
CA TYR A 144 14.30 -6.82 -1.22
C TYR A 144 13.77 -7.68 -0.08
N THR A 145 14.64 -8.50 0.50
CA THR A 145 14.32 -9.26 1.71
C THR A 145 14.88 -8.52 2.92
N VAL A 146 14.02 -8.18 3.87
CA VAL A 146 14.37 -7.42 5.06
C VAL A 146 14.17 -8.32 6.27
N PRO A 147 15.23 -8.68 7.01
CA PRO A 147 15.09 -9.54 8.19
C PRO A 147 14.31 -8.84 9.31
N ALA A 148 13.77 -9.63 10.24
CA ALA A 148 13.10 -9.11 11.42
C ALA A 148 14.05 -8.19 12.21
N GLY A 149 13.52 -7.06 12.67
CA GLY A 149 14.27 -6.05 13.42
C GLY A 149 13.42 -5.37 14.47
N THR A 150 14.07 -4.69 15.43
CA THR A 150 13.39 -3.85 16.43
C THR A 150 12.96 -2.49 15.86
N THR A 151 13.54 -2.10 14.73
CA THR A 151 13.16 -0.98 13.87
C THR A 151 13.48 -1.38 12.43
N ASN A 152 12.58 -1.14 11.49
CA ASN A 152 12.86 -1.36 10.07
C ASN A 152 13.18 -0.07 9.31
N LEU A 153 12.86 1.08 9.89
CA LEU A 153 13.01 2.40 9.28
C LEU A 153 13.30 3.43 10.39
N SER A 154 14.57 3.54 10.79
CA SER A 154 15.02 4.53 11.79
C SER A 154 15.23 5.93 11.22
N SER A 155 15.53 6.01 9.92
CA SER A 155 15.80 7.24 9.19
C SER A 155 15.25 7.18 7.75
N THR A 156 15.61 8.15 6.90
CA THR A 156 15.04 8.26 5.55
C THR A 156 15.52 7.12 4.65
N LEU A 157 14.58 6.40 4.04
CA LEU A 157 14.83 5.50 2.92
C LEU A 157 14.60 6.26 1.61
N ILE A 158 15.58 6.25 0.71
CA ILE A 158 15.48 6.85 -0.63
C ILE A 158 15.19 5.75 -1.63
N LEU A 159 14.15 5.93 -2.44
CA LEU A 159 13.83 5.07 -3.57
C LEU A 159 14.26 5.79 -4.86
N ASP A 160 15.35 5.35 -5.47
CA ASP A 160 15.89 5.94 -6.69
C ASP A 160 15.33 5.22 -7.91
N GLY A 161 14.30 5.81 -8.53
CA GLY A 161 13.68 5.26 -9.74
C GLY A 161 14.57 5.33 -10.98
N GLN A 162 15.76 5.95 -10.91
CA GLN A 162 16.72 6.12 -12.01
C GLN A 162 16.14 6.78 -13.28
N GLY A 163 15.04 7.52 -13.12
CA GLY A 163 14.28 8.13 -14.23
C GLY A 163 13.18 7.23 -14.81
N ASN A 164 12.93 6.05 -14.24
CA ASN A 164 11.79 5.20 -14.56
C ASN A 164 10.58 5.56 -13.70
N ALA A 165 9.59 6.21 -14.31
CA ALA A 165 8.34 6.59 -13.65
C ALA A 165 7.45 5.41 -13.22
N ASN A 166 7.75 4.21 -13.72
CA ASN A 166 7.07 2.96 -13.35
C ASN A 166 7.98 2.06 -12.51
N ALA A 167 9.02 2.63 -11.88
CA ALA A 167 9.88 1.91 -10.96
C ALA A 167 9.06 1.28 -9.82
N THR A 168 9.42 0.03 -9.48
CA THR A 168 8.72 -0.76 -8.46
C THR A 168 9.73 -1.26 -7.44
N TRP A 169 9.36 -1.17 -6.16
CA TRP A 169 10.10 -1.75 -5.04
C TRP A 169 9.18 -2.67 -4.25
N VAL A 170 9.66 -3.88 -3.99
CA VAL A 170 8.99 -4.88 -3.16
C VAL A 170 9.88 -5.19 -1.97
N PHE A 171 9.33 -5.07 -0.77
CA PHE A 171 9.99 -5.45 0.47
C PHE A 171 9.28 -6.66 1.07
N GLU A 172 10.00 -7.76 1.18
CA GLU A 172 9.58 -9.00 1.83
C GLU A 172 10.08 -9.00 3.27
N LEU A 173 9.16 -9.02 4.24
CA LEU A 173 9.49 -9.06 5.65
C LEU A 173 8.96 -10.36 6.27
N PRO A 174 9.80 -11.12 7.02
CA PRO A 174 9.35 -12.28 7.77
C PRO A 174 8.52 -11.91 8.99
N SER A 175 8.42 -10.62 9.34
CA SER A 175 7.74 -10.11 10.53
C SER A 175 7.01 -8.79 10.26
N THR A 176 6.43 -8.22 11.33
CA THR A 176 5.88 -6.86 11.37
C THR A 176 6.87 -5.82 10.87
N LEU A 177 6.37 -4.81 10.16
CA LEU A 177 7.11 -3.60 9.83
C LEU A 177 7.01 -2.61 11.00
N ILE A 178 8.17 -2.17 11.51
CA ILE A 178 8.23 -1.14 12.56
C ILE A 178 8.81 0.15 11.97
N THR A 179 7.98 1.20 11.88
CA THR A 179 8.37 2.54 11.40
C THR A 179 8.44 3.57 12.52
N SER A 180 9.41 4.47 12.48
CA SER A 180 9.47 5.61 13.41
C SER A 180 8.44 6.71 13.07
N PRO A 181 7.85 7.41 14.05
CA PRO A 181 6.74 8.35 13.85
C PRO A 181 7.03 9.61 13.00
N SER A 182 8.29 9.84 12.59
CA SER A 182 8.71 11.03 11.82
C SER A 182 9.23 10.69 10.42
N LEU A 183 8.89 9.50 9.91
CA LEU A 183 9.43 8.99 8.65
C LEU A 183 9.05 9.88 7.45
N LYS A 184 9.97 9.98 6.48
CA LYS A 184 9.70 10.39 5.10
C LYS A 184 10.31 9.37 4.14
N ILE A 185 9.54 8.91 3.16
CA ILE A 185 10.04 8.21 1.98
C ILE A 185 10.18 9.28 0.89
N LEU A 186 11.38 9.43 0.34
CA LEU A 186 11.68 10.44 -0.68
C LEU A 186 12.11 9.74 -1.98
N GLU A 187 11.55 10.16 -3.11
CA GLU A 187 12.08 9.81 -4.43
C GLU A 187 13.18 10.81 -4.78
N ALA A 188 14.33 10.29 -5.23
CA ALA A 188 15.37 11.14 -5.81
C ALA A 188 15.01 11.42 -7.28
N GLU A 189 14.34 12.54 -7.55
CA GLU A 189 14.32 13.08 -8.92
C GLU A 189 15.76 13.53 -9.26
N ARG A 190 16.30 13.06 -10.40
CA ARG A 190 17.68 13.33 -10.83
C ARG A 190 18.12 14.75 -10.51
N LYS A 191 19.25 14.89 -9.80
CA LYS A 191 20.00 16.14 -9.80
C LYS A 191 20.50 16.36 -11.22
N TRP A 192 20.06 17.43 -11.86
CA TRP A 192 20.74 17.95 -13.04
C TRP A 192 22.19 18.23 -12.63
N SER A 193 23.15 17.51 -13.19
CA SER A 193 24.54 17.93 -13.20
C SER A 193 24.60 19.15 -14.12
N GLU A 194 24.72 20.34 -13.53
CA GLU A 194 25.27 21.47 -14.27
C GLU A 194 26.76 21.20 -14.46
N ASP A 195 27.10 20.44 -15.49
CA ASP A 195 28.46 20.29 -15.98
C ASP A 195 28.59 21.08 -17.30
N PHE A 196 29.19 22.26 -17.11
CA PHE A 196 29.86 23.20 -18.04
C PHE A 196 29.02 24.07 -18.99
#